data_AF-A0A318UE15-F1
#
_entry.id   AF-A0A318UE15-F1
#
_cell.length_a   1.000
_cell.length_b   1.000
_cell.length_c   1.000
_cell.angle_alpha   90.00
_cell.angle_beta   90.00
_cell.angle_gamma   90.00
#
_symmetry.space_group_name_H-M   'P 1'
#
loop_
_entity.id
_entity.type
_entity.pdbx_description
1 polymer ?
#
loop_
_entity_poly.entity_id
_entity_poly.type
_entity_poly.pdbx_seq_one_letter_code
_entity_poly.pdbx_strand_id
1 'polypeptide(L)'
;MTETGHYLAKMRATAPLVHNITNFVAMNVMANVQLAVGASPAMVHALPEVAEFALLAGALTVNIGTADTDWAEGMVQAAAVMTRISRPWVLDPVGVGATRFRQDLCARLLDLRPTVIRANASEILALSGLGGQAHGVDAGDPVEAAEAAARVLAAQTGGVVAVSGPVDYVTDGRQAFRIGNGHALMPKVTALGCSLNGVIGAFLVGQPPLDATVAALAYYGLAGEIAAKEAQGPGSFAVAFLDALAALTPEALSAGAKVRAA
;
A
#
# COMPACT_ATOMS: atom_id res chain seq x y z
N MET A 1 6.49 -18.84 -0.83
CA MET A 1 6.25 -18.18 -2.13
C MET A 1 7.58 -18.05 -2.83
N THR A 2 7.86 -18.89 -3.83
CA THR A 2 9.20 -19.00 -4.46
C THR A 2 9.34 -18.22 -5.78
N GLU A 3 8.26 -17.60 -6.27
CA GLU A 3 8.23 -16.94 -7.59
C GLU A 3 7.69 -15.50 -7.53
N THR A 4 8.16 -14.69 -6.58
CA THR A 4 7.78 -13.27 -6.47
C THR A 4 8.05 -12.49 -7.76
N GLY A 5 9.10 -12.85 -8.51
CA GLY A 5 9.42 -12.29 -9.82
C GLY A 5 8.31 -12.38 -10.87
N HIS A 6 7.52 -13.47 -10.85
CA HIS A 6 6.42 -13.64 -11.79
C HIS A 6 5.41 -12.48 -11.72
N TYR A 7 5.12 -12.01 -10.50
CA TYR A 7 4.18 -10.93 -10.26
C TYR A 7 4.68 -9.58 -10.77
N LEU A 8 5.99 -9.32 -10.64
CA LEU A 8 6.64 -8.13 -11.19
C LEU A 8 6.61 -8.16 -12.72
N ALA A 9 6.94 -9.31 -13.33
CA ALA A 9 6.93 -9.46 -14.79
C ALA A 9 5.53 -9.21 -15.36
N LYS A 10 4.50 -9.79 -14.74
CA LYS A 10 3.11 -9.61 -15.15
C LYS A 10 2.63 -8.17 -15.01
N MET A 11 2.96 -7.50 -13.90
CA MET A 11 2.62 -6.09 -13.72
C MET A 11 3.29 -5.23 -14.80
N ARG A 12 4.61 -5.37 -15.02
CA ARG A 12 5.33 -4.61 -16.06
C ARG A 12 4.86 -4.88 -17.48
N ALA A 13 4.40 -6.10 -17.78
CA ALA A 13 3.86 -6.43 -19.11
C ALA A 13 2.54 -5.69 -19.42
N THR A 14 1.81 -5.25 -18.40
CA THR A 14 0.52 -4.54 -18.55
C THR A 14 0.61 -3.04 -18.29
N ALA A 15 1.69 -2.57 -17.64
CA ALA A 15 1.92 -1.18 -17.27
C ALA A 15 0.64 -0.48 -16.74
N PRO A 16 0.03 -1.01 -15.65
CA PRO A 16 -1.35 -0.67 -15.30
C PRO A 16 -1.51 0.81 -14.96
N LEU A 17 -2.64 1.39 -15.40
CA LEU A 17 -3.10 2.70 -14.94
C LEU A 17 -3.59 2.60 -13.49
N VAL A 18 -2.91 3.29 -12.59
CA VAL A 18 -3.28 3.37 -11.17
C VAL A 18 -3.78 4.77 -10.87
N HIS A 19 -5.03 4.87 -10.44
CA HIS A 19 -5.64 6.09 -9.94
C HIS A 19 -5.25 6.29 -8.48
N ASN A 20 -4.63 7.43 -8.16
CA ASN A 20 -4.16 7.75 -6.83
C ASN A 20 -4.93 8.96 -6.30
N ILE A 21 -5.65 8.77 -5.19
CA ILE A 21 -6.17 9.84 -4.35
C ILE A 21 -5.33 9.83 -3.09
N THR A 22 -4.22 10.57 -3.11
CA THR A 22 -3.17 10.53 -2.08
C THR A 22 -2.87 11.92 -1.54
N ASN A 23 -2.27 11.99 -0.35
CA ASN A 23 -1.96 13.24 0.31
C ASN A 23 -0.96 14.13 -0.47
N PHE A 24 -0.97 15.43 -0.18
CA PHE A 24 -0.13 16.44 -0.85
C PHE A 24 1.38 16.13 -0.76
N VAL A 25 1.83 15.53 0.34
CA VAL A 25 3.24 15.20 0.58
C VAL A 25 3.71 14.06 -0.33
N ALA A 26 2.79 13.16 -0.72
CA ALA A 26 3.11 11.96 -1.48
C ALA A 26 2.90 12.07 -2.98
N MET A 27 2.14 13.04 -3.50
CA MET A 27 1.76 13.10 -4.93
C MET A 27 2.94 12.93 -5.89
N ASN A 28 3.97 13.78 -5.78
CA ASN A 28 5.12 13.70 -6.70
C ASN A 28 5.96 12.43 -6.49
N VAL A 29 6.24 12.08 -5.23
CA VAL A 29 7.07 10.91 -4.88
C VAL A 29 6.41 9.62 -5.36
N MET A 30 5.10 9.48 -5.14
CA MET A 30 4.31 8.33 -5.53
C MET A 30 4.19 8.20 -7.05
N ALA A 31 4.12 9.32 -7.79
CA ALA A 31 4.17 9.31 -9.25
C ALA A 31 5.52 8.77 -9.75
N ASN A 32 6.62 9.34 -9.26
CA ASN A 32 7.96 8.93 -9.68
C ASN A 32 8.27 7.47 -9.32
N VAL A 33 7.84 7.01 -8.14
CA VAL A 33 7.95 5.60 -7.74
C VAL A 33 7.18 4.70 -8.72
N GLN A 34 5.93 5.01 -9.04
CA GLN A 34 5.15 4.17 -9.95
C GLN A 34 5.71 4.14 -11.38
N LEU A 35 6.19 5.28 -11.88
CA LEU A 35 6.89 5.35 -13.15
C LEU A 35 8.16 4.48 -13.14
N ALA A 36 8.98 4.57 -12.08
CA ALA A 36 10.18 3.74 -11.93
C ALA A 36 9.85 2.24 -11.87
N VAL A 37 8.74 1.85 -11.25
CA VAL A 37 8.28 0.46 -11.21
C VAL A 37 7.83 -0.06 -12.59
N GLY A 38 7.40 0.85 -13.48
CA GLY A 38 6.84 0.52 -14.80
C GLY A 38 5.32 0.55 -14.87
N ALA A 39 4.65 1.20 -13.91
CA ALA A 39 3.22 1.45 -13.91
C ALA A 39 2.90 2.86 -14.44
N SER A 40 1.62 3.14 -14.70
CA SER A 40 1.15 4.46 -15.15
C SER A 40 0.35 5.15 -14.03
N PRO A 41 0.92 6.15 -13.34
CA PRO A 41 0.23 6.85 -12.27
C PRO A 41 -0.67 7.97 -12.78
N ALA A 42 -1.83 8.16 -12.15
CA ALA A 42 -2.65 9.36 -12.30
C ALA A 42 -3.12 9.87 -10.93
N MET A 43 -3.04 11.18 -10.70
CA MET A 43 -3.38 11.84 -9.43
C MET A 43 -4.64 12.67 -9.62
N VAL A 44 -5.81 12.04 -9.52
CA VAL A 44 -7.10 12.64 -9.83
C VAL A 44 -7.98 12.63 -8.59
N HIS A 45 -8.37 13.80 -8.09
CA HIS A 45 -9.14 13.92 -6.85
C HIS A 45 -10.33 14.87 -6.95
N ALA A 46 -10.45 15.62 -8.06
CA ALA A 46 -11.51 16.59 -8.25
C ALA A 46 -12.88 15.90 -8.38
N LEU A 47 -13.83 16.30 -7.52
CA LEU A 47 -15.19 15.73 -7.48
C LEU A 47 -15.88 15.62 -8.85
N PRO A 48 -15.79 16.61 -9.77
CA PRO A 48 -16.45 16.50 -11.06
C PRO A 48 -15.97 15.34 -11.96
N GLU A 49 -14.74 14.86 -11.78
CA GLU A 49 -14.13 13.86 -12.67
C GLU A 49 -13.75 12.55 -11.98
N VAL A 50 -13.67 12.54 -10.64
CA VAL A 50 -13.05 11.42 -9.91
C VAL A 50 -13.75 10.07 -10.15
N ALA A 51 -15.08 10.07 -10.25
CA ALA A 51 -15.85 8.87 -10.52
C ALA A 51 -15.71 8.40 -11.97
N GLU A 52 -15.62 9.33 -12.92
CA GLU A 52 -15.38 9.02 -14.33
C GLU A 52 -13.99 8.42 -14.51
N PHE A 53 -12.98 9.05 -13.91
CA PHE A 53 -11.59 8.61 -14.01
C PHE A 53 -11.39 7.22 -13.39
N ALA A 54 -12.06 6.93 -12.26
CA ALA A 54 -12.00 5.61 -11.64
C ALA A 54 -12.47 4.47 -12.59
N LEU A 55 -13.37 4.74 -13.54
CA LEU A 55 -13.80 3.77 -14.56
C LEU A 55 -12.70 3.43 -15.57
N LEU A 56 -11.69 4.28 -15.73
CA LEU A 56 -10.58 4.09 -16.66
C LEU A 56 -9.43 3.29 -16.02
N ALA A 57 -9.23 3.45 -14.71
CA ALA A 57 -8.07 2.90 -14.00
C ALA A 57 -8.17 1.40 -13.72
N GLY A 58 -7.04 0.69 -13.81
CA GLY A 58 -6.94 -0.73 -13.45
C GLY A 58 -6.99 -0.98 -11.94
N ALA A 59 -6.52 -0.01 -11.15
CA ALA A 59 -6.56 -0.02 -9.69
C ALA A 59 -6.69 1.40 -9.12
N LEU A 60 -7.13 1.50 -7.87
CA LEU A 60 -7.22 2.75 -7.09
C LEU A 60 -6.40 2.64 -5.82
N THR A 61 -5.77 3.74 -5.40
CA THR A 61 -5.22 3.87 -4.06
C THR A 61 -5.83 5.09 -3.38
N VAL A 62 -6.32 4.90 -2.16
CA VAL A 62 -6.87 5.95 -1.30
C VAL A 62 -5.97 6.11 -0.08
N ASN A 63 -5.37 7.29 0.07
CA ASN A 63 -4.58 7.67 1.23
C ASN A 63 -5.16 8.95 1.85
N ILE A 64 -5.55 8.86 3.12
CA ILE A 64 -6.29 9.94 3.82
C ILE A 64 -5.39 11.01 4.47
N GLY A 65 -4.07 10.99 4.20
CA GLY A 65 -3.07 11.72 4.97
C GLY A 65 -3.31 13.23 5.10
N THR A 66 -3.82 13.88 4.06
CA THR A 66 -4.19 15.31 4.06
C THR A 66 -5.61 15.53 3.53
N ALA A 67 -6.53 14.61 3.81
CA ALA A 67 -7.91 14.73 3.36
C ALA A 67 -8.61 15.95 3.99
N ASP A 68 -9.37 16.66 3.16
CA ASP A 68 -10.43 17.59 3.56
C ASP A 68 -11.80 16.99 3.22
N THR A 69 -12.88 17.76 3.36
CA THR A 69 -14.24 17.29 3.09
C THR A 69 -14.48 16.88 1.63
N ASP A 70 -13.96 17.64 0.66
CA ASP A 70 -14.20 17.39 -0.76
C ASP A 70 -13.38 16.19 -1.22
N TRP A 71 -12.15 16.08 -0.72
CA TRP A 71 -11.29 14.92 -0.93
C TRP A 71 -11.87 13.65 -0.31
N ALA A 72 -12.38 13.74 0.91
CA ALA A 72 -13.02 12.61 1.58
C ALA A 72 -14.21 12.08 0.76
N GLU A 73 -15.01 12.98 0.19
CA GLU A 73 -16.11 12.60 -0.68
C GLU A 73 -15.62 11.99 -2.00
N GLY A 74 -14.59 12.57 -2.64
CA GLY A 74 -13.99 12.02 -3.85
C GLY A 74 -13.38 10.62 -3.64
N MET A 75 -12.75 10.39 -2.49
CA MET A 75 -12.22 9.08 -2.09
C MET A 75 -13.33 8.03 -2.02
N VAL A 76 -14.45 8.36 -1.37
CA VAL A 76 -15.60 7.44 -1.23
C VAL A 76 -16.25 7.17 -2.58
N GLN A 77 -16.42 8.19 -3.44
CA GLN A 77 -16.99 8.00 -4.78
C GLN A 77 -16.12 7.10 -5.66
N ALA A 78 -14.79 7.32 -5.67
CA ALA A 78 -13.87 6.49 -6.44
C ALA A 78 -13.87 5.04 -5.94
N ALA A 79 -13.80 4.83 -4.62
CA ALA A 79 -13.83 3.50 -4.02
C ALA A 79 -15.16 2.78 -4.30
N ALA A 80 -16.29 3.50 -4.27
CA ALA A 80 -17.59 2.96 -4.61
C ALA A 80 -17.67 2.52 -6.08
N VAL A 81 -17.07 3.29 -7.00
CA VAL A 81 -16.94 2.89 -8.41
C VAL A 81 -16.13 1.61 -8.53
N MET A 82 -14.95 1.54 -7.93
CA MET A 82 -14.07 0.36 -7.98
C MET A 82 -14.74 -0.90 -7.43
N THR A 83 -15.44 -0.76 -6.31
CA THR A 83 -16.22 -1.84 -5.68
C THR A 83 -17.32 -2.33 -6.62
N ARG A 84 -18.10 -1.42 -7.21
CA ARG A 84 -19.19 -1.75 -8.13
C ARG A 84 -18.70 -2.50 -9.37
N ILE A 85 -17.54 -2.13 -9.91
CA ILE A 85 -16.96 -2.76 -11.11
C ILE A 85 -15.98 -3.90 -10.79
N SER A 86 -15.85 -4.29 -9.51
CA SER A 86 -14.96 -5.35 -9.04
C SER A 86 -13.49 -5.14 -9.43
N ARG A 87 -13.00 -3.90 -9.40
CA ARG A 87 -11.59 -3.56 -9.59
C ARG A 87 -10.88 -3.38 -8.24
N PRO A 88 -9.59 -3.76 -8.16
CA PRO A 88 -8.87 -3.71 -6.91
C PRO A 88 -8.62 -2.27 -6.45
N TRP A 89 -8.69 -2.07 -5.14
CA TRP A 89 -8.27 -0.80 -4.55
C TRP A 89 -7.62 -0.97 -3.17
N VAL A 90 -6.70 -0.05 -2.86
CA VAL A 90 -5.87 -0.04 -1.66
C VAL A 90 -6.28 1.10 -0.74
N LEU A 91 -6.48 0.81 0.55
CA LEU A 91 -6.69 1.80 1.60
C LEU A 91 -5.42 1.98 2.43
N ASP A 92 -4.98 3.23 2.55
CA ASP A 92 -3.94 3.69 3.47
C ASP A 92 -4.55 4.65 4.51
N PRO A 93 -4.86 4.16 5.73
CA PRO A 93 -5.60 4.86 6.76
C PRO A 93 -4.70 5.81 7.58
N VAL A 94 -3.80 6.57 6.92
CA VAL A 94 -2.78 7.39 7.58
C VAL A 94 -3.35 8.21 8.73
N GLY A 95 -2.83 7.96 9.93
CA GLY A 95 -3.20 8.68 11.14
C GLY A 95 -4.64 8.48 11.59
N VAL A 96 -5.30 7.38 11.23
CA VAL A 96 -6.70 7.08 11.62
C VAL A 96 -6.96 7.21 13.13
N GLY A 97 -5.98 6.90 13.98
CA GLY A 97 -6.11 7.06 15.43
C GLY A 97 -6.17 8.52 15.91
N ALA A 98 -5.81 9.49 15.09
CA ALA A 98 -5.54 10.86 15.54
C ALA A 98 -6.80 11.73 15.70
N THR A 99 -7.80 11.61 14.82
CA THR A 99 -8.96 12.52 14.82
C THR A 99 -10.24 11.80 14.42
N ARG A 100 -11.39 12.30 14.88
CA ARG A 100 -12.72 11.74 14.53
C ARG A 100 -13.00 11.79 13.05
N PHE A 101 -12.65 12.90 12.38
CA PHE A 101 -12.77 13.02 10.93
C PHE A 101 -12.09 11.86 10.18
N ARG A 102 -10.88 11.47 10.59
CA ARG A 102 -10.16 10.34 9.97
C ARG A 102 -10.83 9.00 10.28
N GLN A 103 -11.31 8.82 11.51
CA GLN A 103 -12.05 7.62 11.93
C GLN A 103 -13.34 7.44 11.12
N ASP A 104 -14.15 8.50 10.99
CA ASP A 104 -15.41 8.48 10.27
C ASP A 104 -15.21 8.22 8.77
N LEU A 105 -14.19 8.83 8.16
CA LEU A 105 -13.82 8.58 6.77
C LEU A 105 -13.34 7.12 6.57
N CYS A 106 -12.47 6.62 7.45
CA CYS A 106 -12.03 5.23 7.39
C CYS A 106 -13.19 4.25 7.54
N ALA A 107 -14.16 4.51 8.42
CA ALA A 107 -15.34 3.66 8.57
C ALA A 107 -16.14 3.57 7.25
N ARG A 108 -16.41 4.72 6.61
CA ARG A 108 -17.08 4.76 5.29
C ARG A 108 -16.32 4.00 4.21
N LEU A 109 -14.99 4.10 4.20
CA LEU A 109 -14.14 3.41 3.24
C LEU A 109 -14.06 1.91 3.51
N LEU A 110 -14.06 1.48 4.78
CA LEU A 110 -14.09 0.07 5.15
C LEU A 110 -15.37 -0.64 4.72
N ASP A 111 -16.52 0.05 4.78
CA ASP A 111 -17.80 -0.48 4.30
C ASP A 111 -17.77 -0.80 2.80
N LEU A 112 -16.89 -0.15 2.04
CA LEU A 112 -16.63 -0.41 0.62
C LEU A 112 -15.64 -1.56 0.38
N ARG A 113 -15.21 -2.28 1.43
CA ARG A 113 -14.40 -3.50 1.35
C ARG A 113 -13.14 -3.36 0.49
N PRO A 114 -12.12 -2.60 0.95
CA PRO A 114 -10.85 -2.48 0.25
C PRO A 114 -10.24 -3.86 -0.04
N THR A 115 -9.64 -3.99 -1.23
CA THR A 115 -8.94 -5.20 -1.64
C THR A 115 -7.68 -5.41 -0.80
N VAL A 116 -6.97 -4.32 -0.51
CA VAL A 116 -5.82 -4.31 0.40
C VAL A 116 -5.95 -3.14 1.36
N ILE A 117 -5.69 -3.38 2.65
CA ILE A 117 -5.43 -2.34 3.64
C ILE A 117 -3.96 -2.42 3.99
N ARG A 118 -3.23 -1.32 3.84
CA ARG A 118 -1.83 -1.25 4.26
C ARG A 118 -1.66 -0.12 5.26
N ALA A 119 -1.09 -0.43 6.42
CA ALA A 119 -0.80 0.56 7.44
C ALA A 119 0.31 0.08 8.38
N ASN A 120 0.77 0.94 9.30
CA ASN A 120 1.63 0.48 10.40
C ASN A 120 0.79 -0.22 11.50
N ALA A 121 1.46 -0.79 12.51
CA ALA A 121 0.79 -1.54 13.58
C ALA A 121 -0.27 -0.72 14.34
N SER A 122 0.06 0.51 14.76
CA SER A 122 -0.86 1.34 15.54
C SER A 122 -2.06 1.82 14.72
N GLU A 123 -1.88 2.05 13.42
CA GLU A 123 -2.98 2.35 12.50
C GLU A 123 -3.91 1.15 12.28
N ILE A 124 -3.37 -0.08 12.17
CA ILE A 124 -4.19 -1.29 12.07
C ILE A 124 -4.98 -1.55 13.35
N LEU A 125 -4.35 -1.35 14.52
CA LEU A 125 -5.02 -1.46 15.82
C LEU A 125 -6.17 -0.44 15.94
N ALA A 126 -5.91 0.83 15.61
CA ALA A 126 -6.92 1.88 15.62
C ALA A 126 -8.06 1.58 14.62
N LEU A 127 -7.72 1.13 13.41
CA LEU A 127 -8.69 0.83 12.35
C LEU A 127 -9.57 -0.36 12.71
N SER A 128 -8.99 -1.43 13.26
CA SER A 128 -9.75 -2.60 13.76
C SER A 128 -10.66 -2.23 14.93
N GLY A 129 -10.27 -1.22 15.73
CA GLY A 129 -11.04 -0.73 16.86
C GLY A 129 -12.32 0.04 16.48
N LEU A 130 -12.46 0.46 15.21
CA LEU A 130 -13.65 1.18 14.74
C LEU A 130 -14.93 0.31 14.80
N GLY A 131 -14.80 -1.02 14.90
CA GLY A 131 -15.91 -1.96 15.10
C GLY A 131 -16.11 -2.44 16.55
N GLY A 132 -15.30 -2.01 17.53
CA GLY A 132 -15.36 -2.47 18.94
C GLY A 132 -13.99 -2.50 19.66
N GLN A 133 -14.00 -2.62 21.00
CA GLN A 133 -12.88 -2.50 21.96
C GLN A 133 -11.63 -1.77 21.43
N ALA A 134 -11.60 -0.46 21.63
CA ALA A 134 -10.40 0.35 21.42
C ALA A 134 -9.29 -0.12 22.38
N HIS A 135 -8.20 -0.63 21.83
CA HIS A 135 -6.95 -0.75 22.55
C HIS A 135 -6.21 0.59 22.49
N GLY A 136 -5.50 0.94 23.57
CA GLY A 136 -4.61 2.09 23.56
C GLY A 136 -3.59 1.93 22.44
N VAL A 137 -3.38 2.99 21.65
CA VAL A 137 -2.45 2.99 20.51
C VAL A 137 -1.26 3.87 20.86
N ASP A 138 -0.06 3.29 20.79
CA ASP A 138 1.19 4.02 20.97
C ASP A 138 1.95 4.08 19.65
N ALA A 139 2.60 5.22 19.39
CA ALA A 139 3.48 5.32 18.24
C ALA A 139 4.69 4.40 18.43
N GLY A 140 4.78 3.34 17.64
CA GLY A 140 5.89 2.37 17.69
C GLY A 140 5.52 0.96 18.11
N ASP A 141 4.23 0.61 18.16
CA ASP A 141 3.79 -0.76 18.36
C ASP A 141 4.49 -1.75 17.41
N PRO A 142 4.97 -2.90 17.90
CA PRO A 142 5.57 -3.92 17.05
C PRO A 142 4.52 -4.54 16.14
N VAL A 143 4.95 -5.07 14.99
CA VAL A 143 4.06 -5.71 14.01
C VAL A 143 3.25 -6.84 14.64
N GLU A 144 3.87 -7.61 15.54
CA GLU A 144 3.28 -8.72 16.29
C GLU A 144 2.04 -8.31 17.09
N ALA A 145 2.01 -7.07 17.61
CA ALA A 145 0.88 -6.57 18.38
C ALA A 145 -0.38 -6.40 17.50
N ALA A 146 -0.21 -6.16 16.20
CA ALA A 146 -1.31 -5.93 15.27
C ALA A 146 -1.75 -7.18 14.49
N GLU A 147 -1.10 -8.34 14.65
CA GLU A 147 -1.39 -9.53 13.82
C GLU A 147 -2.82 -10.06 13.99
N ALA A 148 -3.31 -10.10 15.23
CA ALA A 148 -4.68 -10.53 15.51
C ALA A 148 -5.69 -9.56 14.89
N ALA A 149 -5.48 -8.25 15.07
CA ALA A 149 -6.30 -7.19 14.48
C ALA A 149 -6.28 -7.27 12.94
N ALA A 150 -5.11 -7.50 12.33
CA ALA A 150 -4.97 -7.65 10.89
C ALA A 150 -5.76 -8.84 10.34
N ARG A 151 -5.76 -9.99 11.04
CA ARG A 151 -6.55 -11.16 10.64
C ARG A 151 -8.06 -10.90 10.74
N VAL A 152 -8.49 -10.25 11.81
CA VAL A 152 -9.91 -9.86 11.98
C VAL A 152 -10.33 -8.93 10.87
N LEU A 153 -9.55 -7.89 10.59
CA LEU A 153 -9.84 -6.90 9.57
C LEU A 153 -9.85 -7.51 8.16
N ALA A 154 -8.90 -8.41 7.84
CA ALA A 154 -8.89 -9.15 6.58
C ALA A 154 -10.14 -10.03 6.42
N ALA A 155 -10.58 -10.71 7.49
CA ALA A 155 -11.80 -11.52 7.47
C ALA A 155 -13.07 -10.66 7.31
N GLN A 156 -13.11 -9.47 7.92
CA GLN A 156 -14.24 -8.53 7.82
C GLN A 156 -14.41 -7.96 6.41
N THR A 157 -13.31 -7.56 5.77
CA THR A 157 -13.36 -6.99 4.42
C THR A 157 -13.38 -8.06 3.33
N GLY A 158 -12.93 -9.28 3.64
CA GLY A 158 -12.65 -10.31 2.63
C GLY A 158 -11.40 -9.99 1.78
N GLY A 159 -10.59 -9.02 2.20
CA GLY A 159 -9.40 -8.55 1.51
C GLY A 159 -8.11 -8.98 2.21
N VAL A 160 -7.03 -8.28 1.89
CA VAL A 160 -5.70 -8.51 2.46
C VAL A 160 -5.32 -7.35 3.37
N VAL A 161 -4.67 -7.64 4.49
CA VAL A 161 -4.09 -6.63 5.37
C VAL A 161 -2.57 -6.78 5.39
N ALA A 162 -1.87 -5.68 5.14
CA ALA A 162 -0.42 -5.57 5.22
C ALA A 162 -0.03 -4.61 6.35
N VAL A 163 0.60 -5.16 7.39
CA VAL A 163 1.16 -4.42 8.53
C VAL A 163 2.63 -4.17 8.25
N SER A 164 3.02 -2.91 8.10
CA SER A 164 4.41 -2.58 7.80
C SER A 164 5.26 -2.37 9.04
N GLY A 165 6.53 -2.78 8.98
CA GLY A 165 7.52 -2.61 10.03
C GLY A 165 8.92 -3.04 9.58
N PRO A 166 9.86 -3.31 10.51
CA PRO A 166 11.16 -3.89 10.16
C PRO A 166 11.05 -5.27 9.50
N VAL A 167 10.01 -6.03 9.86
CA VAL A 167 9.57 -7.24 9.17
C VAL A 167 8.08 -7.06 8.94
N ASP A 168 7.67 -6.93 7.68
CA ASP A 168 6.27 -6.74 7.35
C ASP A 168 5.49 -8.04 7.57
N TYR A 169 4.20 -7.92 7.86
CA TYR A 169 3.26 -9.03 8.00
C TYR A 169 2.07 -8.83 7.06
N VAL A 170 1.74 -9.84 6.24
CA VAL A 170 0.65 -9.77 5.27
C VAL A 170 -0.27 -10.98 5.44
N THR A 171 -1.59 -10.77 5.52
CA THR A 171 -2.59 -11.83 5.73
C THR A 171 -3.87 -11.60 4.94
N ASP A 172 -4.52 -12.68 4.50
CA ASP A 172 -5.90 -12.69 3.99
C ASP A 172 -6.92 -13.15 5.06
N GLY A 173 -6.49 -13.17 6.33
CA GLY A 173 -7.26 -13.69 7.47
C GLY A 173 -7.09 -15.20 7.70
N ARG A 174 -6.68 -15.97 6.68
CA ARG A 174 -6.48 -17.43 6.77
C ARG A 174 -5.00 -17.78 6.76
N GLN A 175 -4.28 -17.29 5.78
CA GLN A 175 -2.86 -17.46 5.56
C GLN A 175 -2.13 -16.17 5.90
N ALA A 176 -0.84 -16.27 6.20
CA ALA A 176 -0.01 -15.11 6.44
C ALA A 176 1.44 -15.33 6.04
N PHE A 177 2.11 -14.23 5.70
CA PHE A 177 3.50 -14.19 5.29
C PHE A 177 4.24 -13.07 6.01
N ARG A 178 5.54 -13.29 6.24
CA ARG A 178 6.48 -12.28 6.69
C ARG A 178 7.45 -11.93 5.59
N ILE A 179 7.76 -10.63 5.47
CA ILE A 179 8.70 -10.09 4.50
C ILE A 179 9.80 -9.37 5.27
N GLY A 180 11.03 -9.90 5.20
CA GLY A 180 12.19 -9.35 5.90
C GLY A 180 13.04 -8.43 5.01
N ASN A 181 12.53 -7.99 3.86
CA ASN A 181 13.22 -7.06 3.00
C ASN A 181 13.02 -5.60 3.47
N GLY A 182 13.98 -4.74 3.20
CA GLY A 182 13.89 -3.31 3.51
C GLY A 182 15.17 -2.75 4.12
N HIS A 183 15.16 -1.44 4.40
CA HIS A 183 16.33 -0.77 4.96
C HIS A 183 15.95 0.39 5.90
N ALA A 184 16.77 0.64 6.93
CA ALA A 184 16.54 1.68 7.94
C ALA A 184 16.59 3.13 7.41
N LEU A 185 17.02 3.33 6.15
CA LEU A 185 16.95 4.64 5.48
C LEU A 185 15.57 4.91 4.87
N MET A 186 14.77 3.88 4.55
CA MET A 186 13.44 4.05 3.98
C MET A 186 12.52 4.95 4.82
N PRO A 187 12.40 4.79 6.16
CA PRO A 187 11.57 5.68 6.96
C PRO A 187 12.15 7.10 7.10
N LYS A 188 13.38 7.35 6.66
CA LYS A 188 14.00 8.70 6.69
C LYS A 188 13.71 9.53 5.43
N VAL A 189 13.01 8.95 4.46
CA VAL A 189 12.54 9.65 3.26
C VAL A 189 11.02 9.71 3.30
N THR A 190 10.49 10.93 3.27
CA THR A 190 9.04 11.14 3.34
C THR A 190 8.31 10.45 2.20
N ALA A 191 7.05 10.11 2.43
CA ALA A 191 6.14 9.50 1.46
C ALA A 191 6.55 8.13 0.89
N LEU A 192 7.72 7.54 1.19
CA LEU A 192 8.04 6.19 0.71
C LEU A 192 7.05 5.13 1.20
N GLY A 193 6.51 5.30 2.41
CA GLY A 193 5.39 4.50 2.91
C GLY A 193 4.15 4.65 2.02
N CYS A 194 3.69 5.88 1.81
CA CYS A 194 2.50 6.17 1.00
C CYS A 194 2.66 5.70 -0.46
N SER A 195 3.85 5.83 -1.04
CA SER A 195 4.16 5.43 -2.42
C SER A 195 4.04 3.93 -2.64
N LEU A 196 4.31 3.10 -1.62
CA LEU A 196 4.16 1.65 -1.70
C LEU A 196 2.71 1.25 -2.02
N ASN A 197 1.71 2.03 -1.62
CA ASN A 197 0.31 1.72 -1.96
C ASN A 197 0.08 1.74 -3.48
N GLY A 198 0.76 2.63 -4.21
CA GLY A 198 0.69 2.71 -5.67
C GLY A 198 1.31 1.47 -6.32
N VAL A 199 2.43 1.02 -5.76
CA VAL A 199 3.08 -0.23 -6.18
C VAL A 199 2.19 -1.44 -5.91
N ILE A 200 1.58 -1.53 -4.71
CA ILE A 200 0.60 -2.59 -4.40
C ILE A 200 -0.57 -2.52 -5.38
N GLY A 201 -1.16 -1.34 -5.60
CA GLY A 201 -2.24 -1.12 -6.56
C GLY A 201 -1.90 -1.61 -7.97
N ALA A 202 -0.70 -1.31 -8.46
CA ALA A 202 -0.21 -1.81 -9.74
C ALA A 202 -0.10 -3.34 -9.76
N PHE A 203 0.45 -3.95 -8.72
CA PHE A 203 0.60 -5.40 -8.63
C PHE A 203 -0.75 -6.14 -8.58
N LEU A 204 -1.80 -5.53 -8.02
CA LEU A 204 -3.12 -6.18 -7.92
C LEU A 204 -3.83 -6.38 -9.27
N VAL A 205 -3.48 -5.63 -10.31
CA VAL A 205 -4.21 -5.66 -11.59
C VAL A 205 -4.08 -7.03 -12.26
N GLY A 206 -5.17 -7.79 -12.23
CA GLY A 206 -5.23 -9.14 -12.81
C GLY A 206 -4.45 -10.21 -12.04
N GLN A 207 -4.12 -9.98 -10.77
CA GLN A 207 -3.32 -10.90 -9.94
C GLN A 207 -4.00 -11.21 -8.60
N PRO A 208 -3.76 -12.39 -7.99
CA PRO A 208 -4.29 -12.74 -6.67
C PRO A 208 -3.85 -11.72 -5.59
N PRO A 209 -4.77 -11.14 -4.80
CA PRO A 209 -4.43 -10.04 -3.89
C PRO A 209 -3.32 -10.36 -2.87
N LEU A 210 -3.35 -11.53 -2.24
CA LEU A 210 -2.40 -11.90 -1.20
C LEU A 210 -0.98 -11.99 -1.78
N ASP A 211 -0.81 -12.79 -2.82
CA ASP A 211 0.49 -13.01 -3.45
C ASP A 211 1.02 -11.73 -4.11
N ALA A 212 0.17 -10.97 -4.81
CA ALA A 212 0.54 -9.70 -5.41
C ALA A 212 1.03 -8.68 -4.36
N THR A 213 0.37 -8.62 -3.21
CA THR A 213 0.76 -7.76 -2.09
C THR A 213 2.11 -8.21 -1.52
N VAL A 214 2.29 -9.50 -1.25
CA VAL A 214 3.57 -10.04 -0.75
C VAL A 214 4.72 -9.76 -1.72
N ALA A 215 4.50 -9.97 -3.02
CA ALA A 215 5.51 -9.67 -4.05
C ALA A 215 5.84 -8.17 -4.12
N ALA A 216 4.83 -7.30 -4.03
CA ALA A 216 5.03 -5.85 -4.04
C ALA A 216 5.86 -5.37 -2.84
N LEU A 217 5.57 -5.86 -1.61
CA LEU A 217 6.36 -5.53 -0.43
C LEU A 217 7.80 -6.05 -0.53
N ALA A 218 7.99 -7.31 -0.96
CA ALA A 218 9.32 -7.89 -1.13
C ALA A 218 10.16 -7.12 -2.17
N TYR A 219 9.54 -6.75 -3.29
CA TYR A 219 10.15 -5.95 -4.36
C TYR A 219 10.58 -4.56 -3.87
N TYR A 220 9.67 -3.87 -3.19
CA TYR A 220 9.93 -2.53 -2.67
C TYR A 220 11.03 -2.53 -1.60
N GLY A 221 10.98 -3.51 -0.69
CA GLY A 221 12.01 -3.70 0.34
C GLY A 221 13.37 -4.05 -0.27
N LEU A 222 13.42 -4.93 -1.27
CA LEU A 222 14.66 -5.33 -1.94
C LEU A 222 15.28 -4.16 -2.71
N ALA A 223 14.48 -3.34 -3.39
CA ALA A 223 14.96 -2.08 -3.99
C ALA A 223 15.55 -1.15 -2.92
N GLY A 224 14.96 -1.10 -1.72
CA GLY A 224 15.48 -0.36 -0.58
C GLY A 224 16.85 -0.87 -0.10
N GLU A 225 17.05 -2.18 -0.06
CA GLU A 225 18.35 -2.79 0.26
C GLU A 225 19.42 -2.49 -0.80
N ILE A 226 19.03 -2.49 -2.08
CA ILE A 226 19.95 -2.19 -3.19
C ILE A 226 20.38 -0.72 -3.11
N ALA A 227 19.43 0.21 -3.01
CA ALA A 227 19.69 1.64 -2.94
C ALA A 227 20.58 2.02 -1.73
N ALA A 228 20.41 1.33 -0.61
CA ALA A 228 21.20 1.57 0.59
C ALA A 228 22.70 1.31 0.43
N LYS A 229 23.12 0.49 -0.54
CA LYS A 229 24.54 0.19 -0.79
C LYS A 229 25.30 1.38 -1.34
N GLU A 230 24.61 2.29 -2.02
CA GLU A 230 25.21 3.45 -2.70
C GLU A 230 24.85 4.78 -2.01
N ALA A 231 23.77 4.79 -1.22
CA ALA A 231 23.30 5.97 -0.54
C ALA A 231 24.26 6.45 0.57
N GLN A 232 24.52 7.75 0.57
CA GLN A 232 25.30 8.45 1.63
C GLN A 232 24.40 9.08 2.70
N GLY A 233 23.08 9.10 2.47
CA GLY A 233 22.08 9.66 3.37
C GLY A 233 20.69 9.67 2.72
N PRO A 234 19.66 10.23 3.37
CA PRO A 234 18.28 10.16 2.88
C PRO A 234 18.07 10.80 1.49
N GLY A 235 18.78 11.89 1.18
CA GLY A 235 18.68 12.54 -0.13
C GLY A 235 19.19 11.66 -1.28
N SER A 236 20.41 11.13 -1.16
CA SER A 236 20.97 10.21 -2.16
C SER A 236 20.26 8.85 -2.17
N PHE A 237 19.71 8.41 -1.03
CA PHE A 237 18.86 7.23 -0.95
C PHE A 237 17.60 7.38 -1.81
N ALA A 238 16.92 8.53 -1.76
CA ALA A 238 15.70 8.73 -2.53
C ALA A 238 15.94 8.59 -4.04
N VAL A 239 17.06 9.09 -4.54
CA VAL A 239 17.46 8.97 -5.94
C VAL A 239 17.82 7.51 -6.28
N ALA A 240 18.74 6.91 -5.52
CA ALA A 240 19.17 5.53 -5.72
C ALA A 240 18.01 4.52 -5.60
N PHE A 241 16.98 4.84 -4.81
CA PHE A 241 15.79 4.02 -4.67
C PHE A 241 14.94 3.97 -5.94
N LEU A 242 14.76 5.11 -6.63
CA LEU A 242 14.06 5.13 -7.91
C LEU A 242 14.83 4.32 -8.96
N ASP A 243 16.15 4.46 -9.01
CA ASP A 243 17.00 3.71 -9.94
C ASP A 243 16.96 2.21 -9.64
N ALA A 244 17.01 1.83 -8.36
CA ALA A 244 16.91 0.44 -7.93
C ALA A 244 15.55 -0.19 -8.29
N LEU A 245 14.44 0.54 -8.13
CA LEU A 245 13.12 0.09 -8.57
C LEU A 245 13.13 -0.16 -10.10
N ALA A 246 13.62 0.79 -10.88
CA ALA A 246 13.66 0.65 -12.33
C ALA A 246 14.53 -0.54 -12.80
N ALA A 247 15.69 -0.72 -12.17
CA ALA A 247 16.68 -1.72 -12.59
C ALA A 247 16.36 -3.16 -12.12
N LEU A 248 15.63 -3.33 -11.00
CA LEU A 248 15.41 -4.64 -10.40
C LEU A 248 14.60 -5.55 -11.33
N THR A 249 15.14 -6.73 -11.68
CA THR A 249 14.50 -7.69 -12.60
C THR A 249 13.62 -8.70 -11.86
N PRO A 250 12.66 -9.36 -12.55
CA PRO A 250 11.90 -10.48 -12.01
C PRO A 250 12.77 -11.58 -11.38
N GLU A 251 13.86 -11.97 -12.05
CA GLU A 251 14.75 -13.04 -11.60
C GLU A 251 15.49 -12.62 -10.32
N ALA A 252 15.99 -11.39 -10.29
CA ALA A 252 16.64 -10.82 -9.12
C ALA A 252 15.66 -10.68 -7.94
N LEU A 253 14.39 -10.36 -8.21
CA LEU A 253 13.34 -10.34 -7.19
C LEU A 253 13.10 -11.73 -6.59
N SER A 254 12.92 -12.76 -7.43
CA SER A 254 12.74 -14.14 -6.94
C SER A 254 13.95 -14.62 -6.13
N ALA A 255 15.17 -14.23 -6.51
CA ALA A 255 16.39 -14.59 -5.79
C ALA A 255 16.60 -13.81 -4.48
N GLY A 256 16.18 -12.54 -4.42
CA GLY A 256 16.43 -11.64 -3.29
C GLY A 256 15.28 -11.49 -2.29
N ALA A 257 14.10 -12.03 -2.61
CA ALA A 257 12.92 -11.93 -1.74
C ALA A 257 13.09 -12.77 -0.45
N LYS A 258 12.93 -12.11 0.69
CA LYS A 258 13.01 -12.70 2.04
C LYS A 258 11.61 -12.96 2.57
N VAL A 259 10.87 -13.84 1.89
CA VAL A 259 9.47 -14.16 2.20
C VAL A 259 9.36 -15.53 2.88
N ARG A 260 8.66 -15.60 4.02
CA ARG A 260 8.36 -16.86 4.73
C ARG A 260 6.91 -16.89 5.19
N ALA A 261 6.35 -18.09 5.34
CA ALA A 261 5.06 -18.24 6.02
C ALA A 261 5.17 -17.75 7.48
N ALA A 262 4.11 -17.11 7.97
CA ALA A 262 4.04 -16.56 9.32
C ALA A 262 3.45 -17.55 10.32
#